data_AF-A0A2C9LXI1-F1
#
_entry.id   AF-A0A2C9LXI1-F1
#
_cell.length_a   1.000
_cell.length_b   1.000
_cell.length_c   1.000
_cell.angle_alpha   90.00
_cell.angle_beta   90.00
_cell.angle_gamma   90.00
#
_symmetry.space_group_name_H-M   'P 1'
#
loop_
_entity.id
_entity.type
_entity.pdbx_description
1 polymer ?
#
loop_
_entity_poly.entity_id
_entity_poly.type
_entity_poly.pdbx_seq_one_letter_code
_entity_poly.pdbx_strand_id
1 'polypeptide(L)'
;MRLVLSFVLVWAIAYAKPSARKLNLARLTRNLNKIDFSDCGQRPLATDNGASEVANITDDVQEAIPHSHPSICSIRRSHDPNHHACSGVLVKKMAGEYHIFTSYMCIWYSTYYNIQRYEAYCGVHKISNLGEPQRVRVTFRGFSLYK
;
A
#
# COMPACT_ATOMS: atom_id res chain seq x y z
N MET A 1 -10.14 -16.32 49.66
CA MET A 1 -9.91 -16.57 48.21
C MET A 1 -10.75 -15.71 47.25
N ARG A 2 -11.73 -14.91 47.70
CA ARG A 2 -12.53 -14.04 46.80
C ARG A 2 -11.85 -12.73 46.36
N LEU A 3 -10.89 -12.22 47.15
CA LEU A 3 -10.18 -10.97 46.87
C LEU A 3 -9.10 -11.07 45.79
N VAL A 4 -8.52 -12.26 45.57
CA VAL A 4 -7.42 -12.46 44.59
C VAL A 4 -7.96 -12.47 43.16
N LEU A 5 -9.18 -12.98 42.95
CA LEU A 5 -9.83 -13.03 41.64
C LEU A 5 -10.16 -11.65 41.07
N SER A 6 -10.51 -10.68 41.93
CA SER A 6 -10.87 -9.32 41.50
C SER A 6 -9.66 -8.54 40.96
N PHE A 7 -8.48 -8.69 41.56
CA PHE A 7 -7.26 -8.02 41.09
C PHE A 7 -6.77 -8.55 39.74
N VAL A 8 -6.90 -9.86 39.49
CA VAL A 8 -6.54 -10.48 38.21
C VAL A 8 -7.45 -9.98 37.08
N LEU A 9 -8.75 -9.81 37.35
CA LEU A 9 -9.70 -9.31 36.36
C LEU A 9 -9.42 -7.85 35.97
N VAL A 10 -9.10 -6.99 36.94
CA VAL A 10 -8.77 -5.58 36.69
C VAL A 10 -7.49 -5.45 35.87
N TRP A 11 -6.48 -6.28 36.14
CA TRP A 11 -5.26 -6.34 35.34
C TRP A 11 -5.51 -6.83 33.91
N ALA A 12 -6.34 -7.86 33.73
CA ALA A 12 -6.70 -8.35 32.41
C ALA A 12 -7.44 -7.30 31.56
N ILE A 13 -8.27 -6.46 32.18
CA ILE A 13 -9.01 -5.38 31.49
C ILE A 13 -8.08 -4.19 31.20
N ALA A 14 -7.13 -3.88 32.08
CA ALA A 14 -6.16 -2.80 31.87
C ALA A 14 -5.13 -3.11 30.77
N TYR A 15 -4.78 -4.39 30.58
CA TYR A 15 -3.89 -4.87 29.51
C TYR A 15 -4.63 -5.35 28.25
N ALA A 16 -5.96 -5.36 28.24
CA ALA A 16 -6.73 -5.56 27.03
C ALA A 16 -6.45 -4.37 26.09
N LYS A 17 -5.60 -4.61 25.07
CA LYS A 17 -5.26 -3.62 24.04
C LYS A 17 -6.52 -2.88 23.56
N PRO A 18 -6.49 -1.56 23.36
CA PRO A 18 -7.59 -0.81 22.79
C PRO A 18 -7.70 -1.09 21.28
N SER A 19 -7.96 -2.34 20.89
CA SER A 19 -8.01 -2.79 19.50
C SER A 19 -9.40 -2.62 18.90
N ALA A 20 -10.48 -2.77 19.69
CA ALA A 20 -11.86 -2.74 19.17
C ALA A 20 -12.43 -1.32 19.02
N ARG A 21 -12.16 -0.42 19.98
CA ARG A 21 -12.73 0.94 19.98
C ARG A 21 -12.13 1.83 18.89
N LYS A 22 -10.83 1.67 18.61
CA LYS A 22 -10.14 2.37 17.51
C LYS A 22 -10.50 1.79 16.12
N LEU A 23 -10.78 0.49 16.02
CA LEU A 23 -11.28 -0.14 14.78
C LEU A 23 -12.62 0.46 14.35
N ASN A 24 -13.53 0.64 15.30
CA ASN A 24 -14.83 1.24 15.04
C ASN A 24 -14.70 2.71 14.64
N LEU A 25 -13.76 3.45 15.21
CA LEU A 25 -13.52 4.85 14.85
C LEU A 25 -12.93 4.99 13.44
N ALA A 26 -11.97 4.14 13.05
CA ALA A 26 -11.42 4.10 11.68
C ALA A 26 -12.43 3.61 10.63
N ARG A 27 -13.41 2.82 11.05
CA ARG A 27 -14.55 2.39 10.21
C ARG A 27 -15.61 3.49 10.08
N LEU A 28 -15.83 4.29 11.13
CA LEU A 28 -16.79 5.39 11.18
C LEU A 28 -16.35 6.63 10.38
N THR A 29 -15.05 6.86 10.18
CA THR A 29 -14.55 7.97 9.35
C THR A 29 -14.57 7.67 7.84
N ARG A 30 -14.86 6.43 7.42
CA ARG A 30 -14.95 6.05 6.01
C ARG A 30 -16.40 6.18 5.52
N ASN A 31 -16.65 7.20 4.69
CA ASN A 31 -17.91 7.29 3.97
C ASN A 31 -17.95 6.23 2.86
N LEU A 32 -18.63 5.11 3.13
CA LEU A 32 -18.75 3.96 2.24
C LEU A 32 -19.37 4.31 0.87
N ASN A 33 -20.07 5.45 0.77
CA ASN A 33 -20.69 5.92 -0.47
C ASN A 33 -19.73 6.71 -1.37
N LYS A 34 -18.47 6.93 -0.95
CA LYS A 34 -17.42 7.65 -1.72
C LYS A 34 -16.23 6.77 -2.08
N ILE A 35 -16.26 5.48 -1.74
CA ILE A 35 -15.17 4.56 -2.03
C ILE A 35 -15.55 3.79 -3.30
N ASP A 36 -14.89 4.09 -4.42
CA ASP A 36 -15.17 3.48 -5.74
C ASP A 36 -14.89 1.97 -5.82
N PHE A 37 -14.38 1.36 -4.74
CA PHE A 37 -14.26 -0.10 -4.55
C PHE A 37 -14.20 -0.44 -3.06
N SER A 38 -15.04 -1.34 -2.53
CA SER A 38 -15.18 -1.61 -1.08
C SER A 38 -13.88 -1.92 -0.32
N ASP A 39 -12.84 -2.34 -1.05
CA ASP A 39 -11.56 -2.78 -0.50
C ASP A 39 -10.34 -1.98 -1.00
N CYS A 40 -10.53 -0.87 -1.72
CA CYS A 40 -9.38 -0.01 -2.08
C CYS A 40 -8.83 0.73 -0.85
N GLY A 41 -7.52 0.99 -0.84
CA GLY A 41 -6.84 1.63 0.30
C GLY A 41 -6.79 0.77 1.58
N GLN A 42 -7.35 -0.44 1.56
CA GLN A 42 -7.18 -1.42 2.63
C GLN A 42 -5.86 -2.14 2.44
N ARG A 43 -4.80 -1.61 3.04
CA ARG A 43 -3.53 -2.33 3.16
C ARG A 43 -3.61 -3.37 4.28
N PRO A 44 -2.89 -4.51 4.17
CA PRO A 44 -2.64 -5.37 5.31
C PRO A 44 -2.16 -4.48 6.45
N LEU A 45 -2.90 -4.51 7.54
CA LEU A 45 -2.66 -3.63 8.67
C LEU A 45 -1.21 -3.82 9.11
N ALA A 46 -0.42 -2.73 9.14
CA ALA A 46 0.82 -2.71 9.88
C ALA A 46 0.54 -3.26 11.29
N THR A 47 1.49 -4.00 11.86
CA THR A 47 1.34 -4.62 13.19
C THR A 47 0.63 -3.66 14.14
N ASP A 48 -0.49 -4.07 14.76
CA ASP A 48 -1.37 -3.26 15.63
C ASP A 48 -2.48 -2.40 14.98
N ASN A 49 -2.75 -2.58 13.69
CA ASN A 49 -3.72 -1.79 12.92
C ASN A 49 -3.26 -0.38 12.56
N GLY A 50 -1.95 -0.18 12.42
CA GLY A 50 -1.34 1.10 12.08
C GLY A 50 -1.38 2.11 13.24
N ALA A 51 -1.71 1.67 14.46
CA ALA A 51 -1.68 2.52 15.63
C ALA A 51 -0.25 2.94 15.97
N SER A 52 0.74 2.06 15.78
CA SER A 52 2.16 2.40 15.94
C SER A 52 2.65 3.37 14.86
N GLU A 53 2.18 3.25 13.62
CA GLU A 53 2.54 4.20 12.54
C GLU A 53 1.98 5.60 12.82
N VAL A 54 0.78 5.71 13.41
CA VAL A 54 0.19 7.00 13.81
C VAL A 54 0.82 7.55 15.10
N ALA A 55 1.26 6.68 16.00
CA ALA A 55 1.94 7.10 17.24
C ALA A 55 3.38 7.58 16.96
N ASN A 56 4.03 7.01 15.95
CA ASN A 56 5.38 7.38 15.51
C ASN A 56 5.36 8.43 14.39
N ILE A 57 4.46 9.43 14.46
CA ILE A 57 4.60 10.63 13.64
C ILE A 57 5.80 11.41 14.21
N THR A 58 6.99 11.00 13.79
CA THR A 58 8.25 11.71 13.99
C THR A 58 8.69 12.26 12.64
N ASP A 59 9.39 13.39 12.63
CA ASP A 59 9.93 13.99 11.39
C ASP A 59 11.01 13.12 10.71
N ASP A 60 11.38 11.99 11.32
CA ASP A 60 12.36 11.03 10.81
C ASP A 60 11.75 10.04 9.81
N VAL A 61 12.38 9.97 8.63
CA VAL A 61 12.05 8.98 7.59
C VAL A 61 12.54 7.60 8.01
N GLN A 62 11.62 6.63 8.11
CA GLN A 62 11.94 5.22 8.40
C GLN A 62 11.69 4.32 7.18
N GLU A 63 12.40 3.19 7.13
CA GLU A 63 12.14 2.15 6.14
C GLU A 63 10.72 1.60 6.32
N ALA A 64 9.95 1.52 5.23
CA ALA A 64 8.59 1.02 5.29
C ALA A 64 8.56 -0.47 5.64
N ILE A 65 7.59 -0.90 6.45
CA ILE A 65 7.38 -2.34 6.72
C ILE A 65 7.17 -3.08 5.38
N PRO A 66 7.81 -4.24 5.14
CA PRO A 66 7.62 -5.01 3.92
C PRO A 66 6.13 -5.21 3.59
N HIS A 67 5.75 -4.91 2.34
CA HIS A 67 4.40 -5.07 1.80
C HIS A 67 3.29 -4.22 2.47
N SER A 68 3.65 -3.25 3.32
CA SER A 68 2.70 -2.28 3.90
C SER A 68 2.06 -1.36 2.85
N HIS A 69 2.66 -1.22 1.67
CA HIS A 69 2.17 -0.37 0.59
C HIS A 69 2.02 -1.17 -0.72
N PRO A 70 1.09 -2.14 -0.77
CA PRO A 70 1.03 -3.11 -1.86
C PRO A 70 0.64 -2.50 -3.22
N SER A 71 0.02 -1.32 -3.22
CA SER A 71 -0.34 -0.58 -4.43
C SER A 71 0.81 0.18 -5.06
N ILE A 72 1.95 0.37 -4.38
CA ILE A 72 3.10 1.05 -4.95
C ILE A 72 3.77 0.13 -5.98
N CYS A 73 4.05 0.70 -7.15
CA CYS A 73 4.71 0.03 -8.26
C CYS A 73 5.98 0.76 -8.66
N SER A 74 7.01 -0.04 -8.94
CA SER A 74 8.25 0.38 -9.56
C SER A 74 8.14 0.19 -11.07
N ILE A 75 8.10 1.29 -11.84
CA ILE A 75 8.10 1.29 -13.31
C ILE A 75 9.54 1.21 -13.79
N ARG A 76 9.84 0.23 -14.64
CA ARG A 76 11.20 -0.13 -15.08
C ARG A 76 11.23 -0.38 -16.58
N ARG A 77 12.44 -0.37 -17.16
CA ARG A 77 12.63 -0.76 -18.56
C ARG A 77 12.57 -2.27 -18.69
N SER A 78 11.84 -2.79 -19.68
CA SER A 78 11.68 -4.24 -19.85
C SER A 78 12.98 -4.96 -20.18
N HIS A 79 13.91 -4.29 -20.88
CA HIS A 79 15.23 -4.84 -21.24
C HIS A 79 16.30 -4.62 -20.15
N ASP A 80 16.00 -3.81 -19.13
CA ASP A 80 16.86 -3.58 -17.98
C ASP A 80 15.98 -3.48 -16.73
N PRO A 81 15.55 -4.62 -16.17
CA PRO A 81 14.64 -4.67 -15.04
C PRO A 81 15.26 -4.14 -13.73
N ASN A 82 16.54 -3.79 -13.72
CA ASN A 82 17.18 -3.11 -12.58
C ASN A 82 17.10 -1.58 -12.71
N HIS A 83 16.84 -1.07 -13.91
CA HIS A 83 16.67 0.36 -14.14
C HIS A 83 15.27 0.84 -13.73
N HIS A 84 15.16 1.37 -12.52
CA HIS A 84 13.97 2.09 -12.07
C HIS A 84 13.85 3.44 -12.78
N ALA A 85 12.75 3.61 -13.52
CA ALA A 85 12.47 4.85 -14.22
C ALA A 85 11.60 5.78 -13.35
N CYS A 86 10.54 5.22 -12.75
CA CYS A 86 9.57 5.99 -11.97
C CYS A 86 8.71 5.12 -11.06
N SER A 87 7.99 5.76 -10.15
CA SER A 87 6.99 5.10 -9.30
C SER A 87 5.57 5.35 -9.81
N GLY A 88 4.66 4.42 -9.53
CA GLY A 88 3.25 4.58 -9.80
C GLY A 88 2.38 3.87 -8.78
N VAL A 89 1.07 4.08 -8.85
CA VAL A 89 0.07 3.47 -7.96
C VAL A 89 -0.85 2.58 -8.78
N LEU A 90 -0.91 1.30 -8.42
CA LEU A 90 -1.85 0.34 -8.99
C LEU A 90 -3.26 0.62 -8.51
N VAL A 91 -4.17 0.79 -9.45
CA VAL A 91 -5.60 0.95 -9.22
C VAL A 91 -6.34 -0.05 -10.07
N LYS A 92 -7.27 -0.80 -9.45
CA LYS A 92 -8.19 -1.68 -10.17
C LYS A 92 -9.52 -0.97 -10.37
N LYS A 93 -9.96 -0.84 -11.62
CA LYS A 93 -11.27 -0.31 -11.96
C LYS A 93 -12.34 -1.41 -11.85
N MET A 94 -13.60 -1.02 -11.65
CA MET A 94 -14.74 -1.93 -11.55
C MET A 94 -14.90 -2.91 -12.73
N ALA A 95 -14.40 -2.56 -13.92
CA ALA A 95 -14.44 -3.42 -15.11
C ALA A 95 -13.39 -4.55 -15.12
N GLY A 96 -12.63 -4.75 -14.03
CA GLY A 96 -11.53 -5.72 -13.97
C GLY A 96 -10.24 -5.25 -14.65
N GLU A 97 -10.20 -4.00 -15.10
CA GLU A 97 -9.04 -3.37 -15.70
C GLU A 97 -8.10 -2.83 -14.61
N TYR A 98 -6.79 -3.05 -14.78
CA TYR A 98 -5.76 -2.50 -13.91
C TYR A 98 -5.10 -1.31 -14.59
N HIS A 99 -5.02 -0.20 -13.87
CA HIS A 99 -4.34 1.02 -14.28
C HIS A 99 -3.21 1.34 -13.32
N ILE A 100 -2.17 1.99 -13.83
CA ILE A 100 -1.14 2.59 -13.00
C ILE A 100 -1.17 4.08 -13.21
N PHE A 101 -1.39 4.82 -12.13
CA PHE A 101 -1.24 6.27 -12.13
C PHE A 101 0.19 6.63 -11.79
N THR A 102 0.78 7.51 -12.57
CA THR A 102 2.16 7.99 -12.40
C THR A 102 2.23 9.47 -12.75
N SER A 103 3.33 10.12 -12.38
CA SER A 103 3.59 11.50 -12.80
C SER A 103 3.69 11.59 -14.33
N TYR A 104 3.15 12.66 -14.90
CA TYR A 104 3.27 12.94 -16.32
C TYR A 104 4.74 13.02 -16.77
N MET A 105 5.65 13.55 -15.96
CA MET A 105 7.07 13.66 -16.32
C MET A 105 7.76 12.29 -16.47
N CYS A 106 7.27 11.27 -15.75
CA CYS A 106 7.74 9.90 -15.89
C CYS A 106 7.44 9.31 -17.26
N ILE A 107 6.31 9.74 -17.83
CA ILE A 107 5.87 9.28 -19.13
C ILE A 107 6.15 10.27 -20.24
N TRP A 108 6.47 11.55 -19.97
CA TRP A 108 6.76 12.54 -21.02
C TRP A 108 7.87 12.04 -21.94
N TYR A 109 8.97 11.57 -21.35
CA TYR A 109 10.04 10.95 -22.11
C TYR A 109 9.58 9.64 -22.74
N SER A 110 8.77 8.81 -22.05
CA SER A 110 8.22 7.59 -22.64
C SER A 110 7.13 7.81 -23.70
N THR A 111 6.55 9.00 -23.84
CA THR A 111 5.61 9.31 -24.93
C THR A 111 6.33 9.32 -26.27
N TYR A 112 7.63 9.63 -26.26
CA TYR A 112 8.53 9.42 -27.39
C TYR A 112 9.02 7.96 -27.49
N TYR A 113 9.07 7.22 -26.38
CA TYR A 113 9.54 5.83 -26.32
C TYR A 113 8.41 4.83 -26.07
N ASN A 114 7.95 4.14 -27.12
CA ASN A 114 7.06 2.97 -27.08
C ASN A 114 6.86 2.38 -25.66
N ILE A 115 5.68 2.61 -25.07
CA ILE A 115 5.33 2.23 -23.68
C ILE A 115 5.52 0.72 -23.40
N GLN A 116 5.53 -0.11 -24.44
CA GLN A 116 5.84 -1.54 -24.35
C GLN A 116 7.27 -1.84 -23.90
N ARG A 117 8.16 -0.84 -23.91
CA ARG A 117 9.52 -0.91 -23.35
C ARG A 117 9.55 -0.78 -21.84
N TYR A 118 8.40 -0.60 -21.21
CA TYR A 118 8.28 -0.49 -19.76
C TYR A 118 7.39 -1.59 -19.19
N GLU A 119 7.67 -1.91 -17.94
CA GLU A 119 6.90 -2.81 -17.09
C GLU A 119 6.80 -2.21 -15.69
N ALA A 120 5.78 -2.60 -14.93
CA ALA A 120 5.69 -2.25 -13.54
C ALA A 120 5.80 -3.48 -12.64
N TYR A 121 6.48 -3.30 -11.53
CA TYR A 121 6.65 -4.28 -10.48
C TYR A 121 6.02 -3.72 -9.20
N CYS A 122 4.85 -4.25 -8.84
CA CYS A 122 4.06 -3.79 -7.70
C CYS A 122 4.25 -4.72 -6.50
N GLY A 123 4.07 -4.15 -5.29
CA GLY A 123 4.22 -4.89 -4.04
C GLY A 123 5.67 -5.25 -3.68
N VAL A 124 6.65 -4.65 -4.37
CA VAL A 124 8.07 -4.83 -4.10
C VAL A 124 8.50 -4.02 -2.89
N HIS A 125 9.34 -4.60 -2.04
CA HIS A 125 9.95 -3.91 -0.91
C HIS A 125 11.42 -3.57 -1.19
N LYS A 126 12.21 -4.52 -1.70
CA LYS A 126 13.60 -4.28 -2.13
C LYS A 126 13.65 -4.10 -3.64
N ILE A 127 13.96 -2.88 -4.08
CA ILE A 127 14.04 -2.54 -5.52
C ILE A 127 15.02 -3.45 -6.28
N SER A 128 16.14 -3.82 -5.66
CA SER A 128 17.16 -4.68 -6.27
C SER A 128 16.76 -6.17 -6.35
N ASN A 129 15.75 -6.61 -5.59
CA ASN A 129 15.37 -8.02 -5.54
C ASN A 129 14.27 -8.35 -6.55
N LEU A 130 14.67 -8.84 -7.73
CA LEU A 130 13.74 -9.31 -8.75
C LEU A 130 13.06 -10.65 -8.40
N GLY A 131 13.47 -11.33 -7.32
CA GLY A 131 12.94 -12.63 -6.91
C GLY A 131 11.85 -12.57 -5.85
N GLU A 132 11.36 -11.39 -5.47
CA GLU A 132 10.35 -11.29 -4.40
C GLU A 132 9.05 -12.02 -4.76
N PRO A 133 8.58 -12.97 -3.91
CA PRO A 133 7.47 -13.85 -4.25
C PRO A 133 6.12 -13.12 -4.31
N GLN A 134 5.98 -12.00 -3.60
CA GLN A 134 4.75 -11.20 -3.57
C GLN A 134 4.69 -10.13 -4.68
N ARG A 135 5.69 -10.12 -5.56
CA ARG A 135 5.80 -9.16 -6.66
C ARG A 135 4.78 -9.47 -7.75
N VAL A 136 4.01 -8.46 -8.11
CA VAL A 136 3.15 -8.50 -9.30
C VAL A 136 3.84 -7.77 -10.44
N ARG A 137 4.11 -8.49 -11.54
CA ARG A 137 4.64 -7.90 -12.77
C ARG A 137 3.48 -7.55 -13.70
N VAL A 138 3.44 -6.32 -14.18
CA VAL A 138 2.43 -5.84 -15.13
C VAL A 138 3.08 -5.24 -16.37
N THR A 139 2.48 -5.50 -17.53
CA THR A 139 2.88 -4.97 -18.83
C THR A 139 1.87 -3.94 -19.30
N PHE A 140 2.33 -2.85 -19.91
CA PHE A 140 1.45 -1.79 -20.39
C PHE A 140 0.90 -2.09 -21.80
N ARG A 141 -0.41 -1.91 -21.98
CA ARG A 141 -1.06 -1.96 -23.30
C ARG A 141 -1.17 -0.57 -23.97
N GLY A 142 -1.14 0.48 -23.17
CA GLY A 142 -1.28 1.86 -23.60
C GLY A 142 -1.19 2.81 -22.41
N PHE A 143 -1.26 4.10 -22.68
CA PHE A 143 -1.34 5.15 -21.66
C PHE A 143 -2.37 6.20 -22.09
N SER A 144 -2.84 6.99 -21.13
CA SER A 144 -3.72 8.12 -21.39
C SER A 144 -3.28 9.28 -20.51
N LEU A 145 -3.28 10.48 -21.09
CA LEU A 145 -2.99 11.71 -20.36
C LEU A 145 -4.31 12.27 -19.85
N TYR A 146 -4.45 12.32 -18.53
CA TYR A 146 -5.55 13.04 -17.89
C TYR A 146 -5.11 14.49 -17.72
N LYS A 147 -5.83 15.40 -18.38
CA LYS A 147 -5.68 16.86 -18.24
C LYS A 147 -6.74 17.39 -17.29
#